data_AF-G5SIL7-F1
#
_entry.id   AF-G5SIL7-F1
#
_cell.length_a   1.000
_cell.length_b   1.000
_cell.length_c   1.000
_cell.angle_alpha   90.00
_cell.angle_beta   90.00
_cell.angle_gamma   90.00
#
_symmetry.space_group_name_H-M   'P 1'
#
loop_
_entity.id
_entity.type
_entity.pdbx_description
1 polymer ?
#
loop_
_entity_poly.entity_id
_entity_poly.type
_entity_poly.pdbx_seq_one_letter_code
_entity_poly.pdbx_strand_id
1 'polypeptide(L)' 'TWRAGRYDGEIGVVLNLTPSYPRSQHPADVQAAHHADLLFNRSFLDPVLKGEYPADLVALLKTYDQLPACQPGDRQLID' A
#
# COMPACT_ATOMS: atom_id res chain seq x y z
N THR A 1 -11.80 9.57 -17.60
CA THR A 1 -11.85 8.70 -16.41
C THR A 1 -13.18 7.97 -16.38
N TRP A 2 -13.29 6.83 -15.68
CA TRP A 2 -14.56 6.11 -15.55
C TRP A 2 -15.69 7.03 -15.06
N ARG A 3 -15.39 7.89 -14.08
CA ARG A 3 -16.32 8.91 -13.56
C ARG A 3 -16.78 9.92 -14.62
N ALA A 4 -15.89 10.38 -15.50
CA ALA A 4 -16.24 11.34 -16.56
C ALA A 4 -17.14 10.71 -17.65
N GLY A 5 -17.07 9.39 -17.83
CA GLY A 5 -17.85 8.66 -18.83
C GLY A 5 -19.30 8.40 -18.45
N ARG A 6 -19.71 8.63 -17.19
CA ARG A 6 -21.08 8.42 -16.67
C ARG A 6 -21.66 7.04 -16.99
N TYR A 7 -20.85 6.00 -16.89
CA TYR A 7 -21.29 4.61 -17.06
C TYR A 7 -22.16 4.17 -15.88
N ASP A 8 -23.16 3.32 -16.13
CA ASP A 8 -23.91 2.65 -15.08
C ASP A 8 -23.07 1.52 -14.46
N GLY A 9 -23.00 1.46 -13.12
CA GLY A 9 -22.33 0.39 -12.37
C GLY A 9 -21.32 0.88 -11.34
N GLU A 10 -20.47 -0.04 -10.88
CA GLU A 10 -19.42 0.21 -9.88
C GLU A 10 -18.04 -0.15 -10.47
N ILE A 11 -17.00 0.54 -10.01
CA ILE A 11 -15.60 0.27 -10.38
C ILE A 11 -14.76 0.07 -9.13
N GLY A 12 -13.89 -0.93 -9.15
CA GLY A 12 -12.97 -1.24 -8.07
C GLY A 12 -11.81 -2.09 -8.56
N VAL A 13 -10.79 -2.22 -7.72
CA VAL A 13 -9.65 -3.11 -7.95
C VAL A 13 -9.86 -4.45 -7.26
N VAL A 14 -9.26 -5.50 -7.80
CA VAL A 14 -9.18 -6.82 -7.14
C VAL A 14 -7.74 -7.02 -6.68
N LEU A 15 -7.57 -7.31 -5.40
CA LEU A 15 -6.26 -7.52 -4.78
C LEU A 15 -6.14 -8.94 -4.24
N ASN A 16 -5.01 -9.59 -4.47
CA ASN A 16 -4.66 -10.88 -3.87
C ASN A 16 -4.24 -10.70 -2.40
N LEU A 17 -5.22 -10.53 -1.52
CA LEU A 17 -4.97 -10.29 -0.10
C LEU A 17 -4.32 -11.50 0.58
N THR A 18 -3.17 -11.28 1.22
CA THR A 18 -2.44 -12.34 1.94
C THR A 18 -2.19 -11.88 3.37
N PRO A 19 -3.01 -12.31 4.35
CA PRO A 19 -2.79 -11.98 5.76
C PRO A 19 -1.40 -12.42 6.23
N SER A 20 -0.66 -11.49 6.85
CA SER A 20 0.70 -11.76 7.35
C SER A 20 0.65 -12.02 8.85
N TYR A 21 0.99 -13.24 9.26
CA TYR A 21 1.05 -13.64 10.67
C TYR A 21 2.49 -13.90 11.11
N PRO A 22 2.90 -13.44 12.30
CA PRO A 22 4.23 -13.75 12.80
C PRO A 22 4.32 -15.23 13.18
N ARG A 23 5.52 -15.80 13.00
CA ARG A 23 5.81 -17.18 13.43
C ARG A 23 5.70 -17.36 14.95
N SER A 24 6.06 -16.33 15.71
CA SER A 24 6.01 -16.30 17.18
C SER A 24 5.94 -14.87 17.72
N GLN A 25 5.83 -14.71 19.04
CA GLN A 25 5.87 -13.41 19.71
C GLN A 25 7.29 -12.84 19.89
N HIS A 26 8.32 -13.51 19.39
CA HIS A 26 9.67 -12.96 19.40
C HIS A 26 9.68 -11.62 18.63
N PRO A 27 10.31 -10.55 19.14
CA PRO A 27 10.23 -9.22 18.52
C PRO A 27 10.61 -9.20 17.04
N ALA A 28 11.62 -9.97 16.63
CA ALA A 28 12.03 -10.08 15.24
C ALA A 28 10.95 -10.71 14.32
N ASP A 29 10.20 -11.72 14.81
CA ASP A 29 9.14 -12.37 14.03
C ASP A 29 7.94 -11.43 13.85
N VAL A 30 7.60 -10.65 14.89
CA VAL A 30 6.55 -9.63 14.85
C VAL A 30 6.90 -8.52 13.86
N GLN A 31 8.14 -8.02 13.90
CA GLN A 31 8.63 -7.01 12.96
C GLN A 31 8.62 -7.54 11.52
N ALA A 32 9.04 -8.79 11.29
CA ALA A 32 9.00 -9.41 9.97
C ALA A 32 7.56 -9.52 9.41
N ALA A 33 6.59 -9.92 10.23
CA ALA A 33 5.19 -9.98 9.82
C ALA A 33 4.62 -8.59 9.51
N HIS A 34 5.00 -7.57 10.29
CA HIS A 34 4.61 -6.19 10.02
C HIS A 34 5.16 -5.70 8.67
N HIS A 35 6.45 -5.94 8.38
CA HIS A 35 7.03 -5.58 7.08
C HIS A 35 6.36 -6.34 5.92
N ALA A 36 6.04 -7.63 6.11
CA ALA A 36 5.31 -8.39 5.11
C ALA A 36 3.94 -7.78 4.83
N ASP A 37 3.19 -7.41 5.87
CA ASP A 37 1.88 -6.75 5.71
C ASP A 37 1.98 -5.40 4.97
N LEU A 38 3.00 -4.61 5.30
CA LEU A 38 3.28 -3.34 4.62
C LEU A 38 3.53 -3.53 3.13
N LEU A 39 4.35 -4.51 2.77
CA LEU A 39 4.76 -4.74 1.38
C LEU A 39 3.67 -5.40 0.54
N PHE A 40 2.95 -6.38 1.09
CA PHE A 40 1.99 -7.19 0.32
C PHE A 40 0.57 -6.60 0.30
N ASN A 41 0.12 -5.97 1.38
CA ASN A 41 -1.26 -5.54 1.51
C ASN A 41 -1.38 -4.02 1.56
N ARG A 42 -0.73 -3.37 2.55
CA ARG A 42 -0.96 -1.95 2.83
C ARG A 42 -0.37 -1.02 1.77
N SER A 43 0.66 -1.44 1.06
CA SER A 43 1.21 -0.74 -0.10
C SER A 43 0.19 -0.51 -1.22
N PHE A 44 -0.85 -1.34 -1.31
CA PHE A 44 -1.94 -1.23 -2.29
C PHE A 44 -3.24 -0.71 -1.68
N LEU A 45 -3.61 -1.20 -0.50
CA LEU A 45 -4.90 -0.85 0.11
C LEU A 45 -4.95 0.59 0.61
N ASP A 46 -3.91 1.06 1.29
CA ASP A 46 -3.92 2.40 1.88
C ASP A 46 -3.98 3.52 0.82
N PRO A 47 -3.23 3.49 -0.30
CA PRO A 47 -3.41 4.52 -1.33
C PRO A 47 -4.78 4.46 -2.02
N VAL A 48 -5.37 3.27 -2.17
CA VAL A 48 -6.70 3.13 -2.81
C VAL A 48 -7.85 3.56 -1.90
N LEU A 49 -7.75 3.30 -0.60
CA LEU A 49 -8.83 3.54 0.36
C LEU A 49 -8.68 4.83 1.16
N LYS A 50 -7.44 5.29 1.37
CA LYS A 50 -7.10 6.45 2.21
C LYS A 50 -6.39 7.56 1.44
N GLY A 51 -5.98 7.31 0.18
CA GLY A 51 -5.24 8.28 -0.63
C GLY A 51 -3.79 8.51 -0.17
N GLU A 52 -3.26 7.67 0.70
CA GLU A 52 -1.91 7.84 1.23
C GLU A 52 -1.14 6.52 1.39
N TYR A 53 0.18 6.59 1.18
CA TYR A 53 1.06 5.46 1.47
C TYR A 53 1.41 5.42 2.97
N PRO A 54 1.48 4.22 3.58
CA PRO A 54 1.87 4.08 4.97
C PRO A 54 3.25 4.70 5.27
N ALA A 55 3.36 5.49 6.33
CA ALA A 55 4.61 6.19 6.69
C ALA A 55 5.74 5.21 7.07
N ASP A 56 5.38 4.11 7.74
CA ASP A 56 6.25 2.97 8.07
C ASP A 56 6.80 2.27 6.81
N LEU A 57 5.97 2.04 5.80
CA LEU A 57 6.41 1.53 4.49
C LEU A 57 7.41 2.48 3.82
N VAL A 58 7.13 3.79 3.82
CA VAL A 58 8.02 4.79 3.24
C VAL A 58 9.37 4.82 3.97
N ALA A 59 9.37 4.75 5.30
CA ALA A 59 10.59 4.68 6.10
C ALA A 59 11.40 3.40 5.84
N LEU A 60 10.72 2.26 5.70
CA LEU A 60 11.33 0.98 5.36
C LEU A 60 12.05 1.04 4.01
N LEU A 61 11.35 1.50 2.96
CA LEU A 61 11.93 1.58 1.61
C LEU A 61 13.10 2.58 1.53
N LYS A 62 13.01 3.72 2.23
CA LYS A 62 14.12 4.69 2.34
C LYS A 62 15.38 4.07 2.93
N THR A 63 15.24 3.20 3.93
CA THR A 63 16.39 2.55 4.60
C THR A 63 17.22 1.71 3.61
N TYR A 64 16.59 1.19 2.56
CA TYR A 64 17.22 0.35 1.54
C TYR A 64 17.37 1.03 0.18
N ASP A 65 17.14 2.35 0.10
CA ASP A 65 17.15 3.12 -1.15
C ASP A 65 16.23 2.52 -2.24
N GLN A 66 15.05 2.06 -1.83
CA GLN A 66 14.05 1.40 -2.69
C GLN A 66 12.79 2.25 -2.91
N LEU A 67 12.86 3.56 -2.67
CA LEU A 67 11.71 4.42 -2.99
C LEU A 67 11.55 4.55 -4.51
N PRO A 68 10.33 4.41 -5.03
CA PRO A 68 10.08 4.70 -6.43
C PRO A 68 10.25 6.19 -6.69
N ALA A 69 10.61 6.54 -7.94
CA ALA A 69 10.58 7.92 -8.37
C ALA A 69 9.13 8.42 -8.43
N CYS A 70 8.85 9.57 -7.79
CA CYS A 70 7.55 10.24 -7.86
C CYS A 70 7.66 11.49 -8.73
N GLN A 71 6.64 11.72 -9.55
CA GLN A 71 6.50 12.91 -10.38
C GLN A 71 5.62 13.96 -9.69
N PRO A 72 5.82 15.26 -9.99
CA PRO A 72 4.87 16.28 -9.58
C PRO A 72 3.47 15.97 -10.14
N GLY A 73 2.47 15.83 -9.27
CA GLY A 73 1.11 15.49 -9.66
C GLY A 73 0.64 14.09 -9.25
N ASP A 74 1.55 13.16 -8.93
CA ASP A 74 1.19 11.77 -8.63
C ASP A 74 0.26 11.63 -7.42
N ARG A 75 0.51 12.42 -6.38
CA ARG A 75 -0.31 12.41 -5.16
C ARG A 75 -1.77 12.78 -5.45
N GLN A 76 -1.97 13.77 -6.30
CA GLN A 76 -3.30 14.25 -6.66
C GLN A 76 -4.11 13.22 -7.47
N LEU A 77 -3.47 12.17 -7.98
CA LEU A 77 -4.17 11.09 -8.69
C LEU A 77 -4.82 10.08 -7.72
N ILE A 78 -4.39 10.05 -6.46
CA ILE A 78 -4.88 9.12 -5.43
C ILE A 78 -5.65 9.81 -4.30
N ASP A 79 -5.63 11.15 -4.23
CA ASP A 79 -6.51 11.97 -3.37
C ASP A 79 -7.99 11.86 -3.80
#